data_AF-U6DQ53-F1
#
_entry.id   AF-U6DQ53-F1
#
_cell.length_a   1.000
_cell.length_b   1.000
_cell.length_c   1.000
_cell.angle_alpha   90.00
_cell.angle_beta   90.00
_cell.angle_gamma   90.00
#
_symmetry.space_group_name_H-M   'P 1'
#
loop_
_entity.id
_entity.type
_entity.pdbx_description
1 polymer ?
#
loop_
_entity_poly.entity_id
_entity_poly.type
_entity_poly.pdbx_seq_one_letter_code
_entity_poly.pdbx_strand_id
1 'polypeptide(L)'
;SLQQEVEVKTKKLKKLYAKLQAVKAEIQDQHDEYIRVRQDLEEAQNEQTRELKLKYLIIENFIPPEEKNKIMNRLFLDCEEEQWKFQPLVPAGVNNSQMKKRPTSAVGYKRPISQYARVAMAMGSHPRYRAENIMFLELDVSPPAVFEMEFSHDQEQDPRALHMERLMRLDSFLERPSTSKVRKSR
;
A
#
# COMPACT_ATOMS: atom_id res chain seq x y z
N SER A 1 56.66 55.02 32.66
CA SER A 1 55.76 54.56 31.58
C SER A 1 55.70 53.02 31.46
N LEU A 2 55.58 52.28 32.58
CA LEU A 2 55.52 50.80 32.59
C LEU A 2 54.09 50.28 32.82
N GLN A 3 53.35 51.00 33.68
CA GLN A 3 51.95 50.68 34.04
C GLN A 3 51.02 50.63 32.82
N GLN A 4 51.19 51.57 31.89
CA GLN A 4 50.39 51.65 30.65
C GLN A 4 50.67 50.45 29.73
N GLU A 5 51.91 49.95 29.70
CA GLU A 5 52.27 48.79 28.89
C GLU A 5 51.67 47.49 29.47
N VAL A 6 51.70 47.34 30.80
CA VAL A 6 51.03 46.25 31.51
C VAL A 6 49.54 46.27 31.20
N GLU A 7 48.87 47.42 31.32
CA GLU A 7 47.43 47.54 31.00
C GLU A 7 47.11 47.17 29.55
N VAL A 8 47.92 47.62 28.59
CA VAL A 8 47.75 47.27 27.17
C VAL A 8 47.90 45.75 26.97
N LYS A 9 48.90 45.12 27.59
CA LYS A 9 49.13 43.68 27.53
C LYS A 9 47.99 42.90 28.19
N THR A 10 47.51 43.32 29.36
CA THR A 10 46.35 42.71 30.04
C THR A 10 45.09 42.81 29.18
N LYS A 11 44.83 43.96 28.54
CA LYS A 11 43.70 44.12 27.61
C LYS A 11 43.82 43.20 26.39
N LYS A 12 45.01 43.07 25.81
CA LYS A 12 45.28 42.14 24.69
C LYS A 12 45.06 40.69 25.11
N LEU A 13 45.55 40.29 26.28
CA LEU A 13 45.37 38.94 26.82
C LEU A 13 43.90 38.61 27.03
N LYS A 14 43.11 39.52 27.64
CA LYS A 14 41.67 39.35 27.79
C LYS A 14 40.96 39.17 26.45
N LYS A 15 41.32 39.96 25.44
CA LYS A 15 40.76 39.83 24.08
C LYS A 15 41.10 38.48 23.44
N LEU A 16 42.35 38.02 23.55
CA LEU A 16 42.78 36.73 23.03
C LEU A 16 42.07 35.57 23.74
N TYR A 17 41.92 35.67 25.07
CA TYR A 17 41.20 34.68 25.85
C TYR A 17 39.71 34.61 25.45
N ALA A 18 39.05 35.76 25.27
CA ALA A 18 37.67 35.80 24.80
C ALA A 18 37.51 35.17 23.40
N LYS A 19 38.43 35.45 22.47
CA LYS A 19 38.45 34.80 21.15
C LYS A 19 38.65 33.29 21.26
N LEU A 20 39.55 32.83 22.12
CA LEU A 20 39.77 31.41 22.35
C LEU A 20 38.53 30.72 22.90
N GLN A 21 37.81 31.35 23.83
CA GLN A 21 36.56 30.79 24.35
C GLN A 21 35.46 30.77 23.29
N ALA A 22 35.36 31.81 22.47
CA ALA A 22 34.41 31.86 21.35
C ALA A 22 34.66 30.72 20.35
N VAL A 23 35.92 30.52 19.93
CA VAL A 23 36.29 29.42 19.02
C VAL A 23 36.04 28.05 19.66
N LYS A 24 36.28 27.89 20.97
CA LYS A 24 35.96 26.64 21.67
C LYS A 24 34.46 26.35 21.69
N ALA A 25 33.63 27.37 21.92
CA ALA A 25 32.18 27.22 21.87
C ALA A 25 31.74 26.85 20.44
N GLU A 26 32.26 27.53 19.42
CA GLU A 26 31.95 27.23 18.02
C GLU A 26 32.34 25.79 17.63
N ILE A 27 33.49 25.29 18.07
CA ILE A 27 33.89 23.89 17.85
C ILE A 27 32.90 22.93 18.51
N GLN A 28 32.44 23.23 19.73
CA GLN A 28 31.48 22.40 20.43
C GLN A 28 30.13 22.39 19.71
N ASP A 29 29.64 23.57 19.29
CA ASP A 29 28.38 23.70 18.57
C ASP A 29 28.40 22.92 17.24
N GLN A 30 29.51 23.02 16.50
CA GLN A 30 29.73 22.24 15.27
C GLN A 30 29.78 20.73 15.53
N HIS A 31 30.39 20.31 16.64
CA HIS A 31 30.46 18.90 16.99
C HIS A 31 29.08 18.34 17.33
N ASP A 32 28.29 19.09 18.10
CA ASP A 32 26.92 18.70 18.46
C ASP A 32 26.01 18.66 17.22
N GLU A 33 26.18 19.60 16.30
CA GLU A 33 25.48 19.58 15.00
C GLU A 33 25.87 18.37 14.16
N TYR A 34 27.16 18.08 14.06
CA TYR A 34 27.66 16.88 13.36
C TYR A 34 27.05 15.60 13.93
N ILE A 35 26.98 15.46 15.25
CA ILE A 35 26.37 14.29 15.89
C ILE A 35 24.90 14.17 15.52
N ARG A 36 24.14 15.27 15.59
CA ARG A 36 22.72 15.29 15.22
C ARG A 36 22.51 14.86 13.77
N VAL A 37 23.19 15.50 12.83
CA VAL A 37 23.07 15.17 11.40
C VAL A 37 23.47 13.71 11.13
N ARG A 38 24.51 13.21 11.80
CA ARG A 38 24.92 11.81 11.68
C ARG A 38 23.82 10.86 12.17
N GLN A 39 23.16 11.17 13.28
CA GLN A 39 22.04 10.38 13.80
C GLN A 39 20.86 10.39 12.84
N ASP A 40 20.47 11.56 12.34
CA ASP A 40 19.36 11.69 11.38
C ASP A 40 19.62 10.88 10.10
N LEU A 41 20.86 10.91 9.58
CA LEU A 41 21.26 10.12 8.41
C LEU A 41 21.23 8.61 8.71
N GLU A 42 21.66 8.20 9.90
CA GLU A 42 21.63 6.79 10.32
C GLU A 42 20.19 6.28 10.47
N GLU A 43 19.29 7.11 11.00
CA GLU A 43 17.85 6.80 11.09
C GLU A 43 17.22 6.66 9.71
N ALA A 44 17.48 7.61 8.80
CA ALA A 44 16.99 7.55 7.43
C ALA A 44 17.50 6.30 6.69
N GLN A 45 18.78 5.97 6.86
CA GLN A 45 19.37 4.76 6.27
C GLN A 45 18.71 3.49 6.81
N ASN A 46 18.45 3.43 8.12
CA ASN A 46 17.78 2.29 8.76
C ASN A 46 16.33 2.13 8.28
N GLU A 47 15.59 3.24 8.11
CA GLU A 47 14.24 3.25 7.57
C GLU A 47 14.21 2.74 6.12
N GLN A 48 15.04 3.31 5.25
CA GLN A 48 15.17 2.87 3.85
C GLN A 48 15.54 1.39 3.75
N THR A 49 16.46 0.93 4.60
CA THR A 49 16.85 -0.49 4.66
C THR A 49 15.69 -1.38 5.08
N ARG A 50 14.89 -0.95 6.06
CA ARG A 50 13.71 -1.68 6.52
C ARG A 50 12.66 -1.77 5.42
N GLU A 51 12.37 -0.66 4.75
CA GLU A 51 11.41 -0.60 3.64
C GLU A 51 11.84 -1.51 2.49
N LEU A 52 13.13 -1.45 2.12
CA LEU A 52 13.70 -2.30 1.09
C LEU A 52 13.55 -3.78 1.47
N LYS A 53 13.92 -4.17 2.69
CA LYS A 53 13.76 -5.55 3.17
C LYS A 53 12.30 -6.01 3.10
N LEU A 54 11.35 -5.16 3.50
CA LEU A 54 9.93 -5.45 3.40
C LEU A 54 9.50 -5.68 1.95
N LYS A 55 9.91 -4.80 1.03
CA LYS A 55 9.61 -4.94 -0.41
C LYS A 55 10.16 -6.25 -0.97
N TYR A 56 11.41 -6.59 -0.65
CA TYR A 56 12.00 -7.87 -1.08
C TYR A 56 11.22 -9.06 -0.50
N LEU A 57 10.87 -9.03 0.79
CA LEU A 57 10.11 -10.09 1.42
C LEU A 57 8.75 -10.30 0.73
N ILE A 58 8.05 -9.22 0.39
CA ILE A 58 6.78 -9.27 -0.34
C ILE A 58 7.00 -9.89 -1.72
N ILE A 59 8.01 -9.43 -2.46
CA ILE A 59 8.33 -9.95 -3.81
C ILE A 59 8.64 -11.44 -3.75
N GLU A 60 9.45 -11.89 -2.78
CA GLU A 60 9.88 -13.29 -2.69
C GLU A 60 8.76 -14.24 -2.24
N ASN A 61 7.86 -13.79 -1.37
CA ASN A 61 6.82 -14.65 -0.81
C ASN A 61 5.50 -14.62 -1.61
N PHE A 62 5.21 -13.52 -2.32
CA PHE A 62 3.89 -13.31 -2.95
C PHE A 62 3.91 -13.18 -4.47
N ILE A 63 5.08 -13.00 -5.10
CA ILE A 63 5.17 -12.87 -6.57
C ILE A 63 5.77 -14.15 -7.16
N PRO A 64 5.03 -14.87 -8.02
CA PRO A 64 5.57 -16.01 -8.73
C PRO A 64 6.82 -15.63 -9.56
N PRO A 65 7.86 -16.49 -9.60
CA PRO A 65 9.11 -16.17 -10.28
C PRO A 65 8.91 -15.90 -11.78
N GLU A 66 7.91 -16.50 -12.41
CA GLU A 66 7.56 -16.28 -13.82
C GLU A 66 7.09 -14.84 -14.06
N GLU A 67 6.25 -14.30 -13.18
CA GLU A 67 5.74 -12.93 -13.30
C GLU A 67 6.82 -11.90 -12.99
N LYS A 68 7.66 -12.16 -11.98
CA LYS A 68 8.85 -11.34 -11.69
C LYS A 68 9.74 -11.22 -12.94
N ASN A 69 10.05 -12.34 -13.59
CA ASN A 69 10.90 -12.36 -14.77
C ASN A 69 10.26 -11.62 -15.96
N LYS A 70 8.95 -11.77 -16.18
CA LYS A 70 8.23 -11.01 -17.22
C LYS A 70 8.32 -9.50 -17.02
N ILE A 71 8.23 -9.05 -15.76
CA ILE A 71 8.36 -7.63 -15.41
C ILE A 71 9.80 -7.17 -15.66
N MET A 72 10.80 -7.87 -15.10
CA MET A 72 12.22 -7.51 -15.21
C MET A 72 12.70 -7.39 -16.65
N ASN A 73 12.26 -8.28 -17.54
CA ASN A 73 12.68 -8.27 -18.95
C ASN A 73 12.09 -7.11 -19.76
N ARG A 74 10.99 -6.49 -19.29
CA ARG A 74 10.29 -5.43 -20.00
C ARG A 74 10.51 -4.06 -19.35
N LEU A 75 10.99 -4.02 -18.12
CA LEU A 75 11.17 -2.78 -17.38
C LEU A 75 12.43 -2.06 -17.88
N PHE A 76 12.32 -0.78 -18.21
CA PHE A 76 13.46 0.08 -18.53
C PHE A 76 13.28 1.44 -17.85
N LEU A 77 14.40 2.08 -17.51
CA LEU A 77 14.40 3.42 -16.95
C LEU A 77 14.38 4.43 -18.09
N ASP A 78 13.37 5.29 -18.11
CA ASP A 78 13.33 6.46 -18.97
C ASP A 78 14.07 7.60 -18.28
N CYS A 79 15.27 7.92 -18.75
CA CYS A 79 16.13 8.95 -18.16
C CYS A 79 15.59 10.37 -18.37
N GLU A 80 14.73 10.61 -19.37
CA GLU A 80 14.18 11.94 -19.64
C GLU A 80 13.08 12.29 -18.63
N GLU A 81 12.24 11.30 -18.32
CA GLU A 81 11.10 11.45 -17.39
C GLU A 81 11.44 10.96 -15.96
N GLU A 82 12.63 10.42 -15.74
CA GLU A 82 13.10 9.80 -14.49
C GLU A 82 12.13 8.74 -13.94
N GLN A 83 11.53 7.96 -14.83
CA GLN A 83 10.47 7.01 -14.50
C GLN A 83 10.71 5.62 -15.09
N TRP A 84 10.35 4.59 -14.32
CA TRP A 84 10.34 3.21 -14.81
C TRP A 84 9.15 2.98 -15.75
N LYS A 85 9.43 2.57 -16.99
CA LYS A 85 8.43 2.27 -18.01
C LYS A 85 8.51 0.81 -18.46
N PHE A 86 7.38 0.29 -18.94
CA PHE A 86 7.31 -1.05 -19.53
C PHE A 86 7.47 -0.98 -21.03
N GLN A 87 8.30 -1.86 -21.57
CA GLN A 87 8.37 -2.10 -23.00
C GLN A 87 7.02 -2.63 -23.48
N PRO A 88 6.39 -1.98 -24.48
CA PRO A 88 5.15 -2.46 -25.07
C PRO A 88 5.31 -3.88 -25.63
N LEU A 89 4.33 -4.75 -25.38
CA LEU A 89 4.32 -6.12 -25.95
C LEU A 89 4.14 -6.14 -27.46
N VAL A 90 3.68 -5.02 -28.03
CA VAL A 90 3.42 -4.85 -29.46
C VAL A 90 4.29 -3.69 -29.94
N PRO A 91 5.01 -3.84 -31.07
CA PRO A 91 5.74 -2.75 -31.68
C PRO A 91 4.85 -1.51 -31.88
N ALA A 92 5.36 -0.34 -31.47
CA ALA A 92 4.70 0.95 -31.69
C ALA A 92 4.56 1.17 -33.20
N GLY A 93 3.34 1.03 -33.70
CA GLY A 93 3.02 1.05 -35.14
C GLY A 93 1.77 0.25 -35.50
N VAL A 94 1.34 -0.66 -34.62
CA VAL A 94 0.04 -1.33 -34.74
C VAL A 94 -0.87 -0.79 -33.65
N ASN A 95 -1.90 -0.05 -34.06
CA ASN A 95 -2.93 0.58 -33.21
C ASN A 95 -3.74 -0.53 -32.49
N ASN A 96 -3.14 -1.22 -31.53
CA ASN A 96 -3.73 -2.36 -30.84
C ASN A 96 -4.46 -1.95 -29.56
N SER A 97 -5.30 -0.91 -29.65
CA SER A 97 -6.46 -0.77 -28.76
C SER A 97 -7.72 -1.46 -29.34
N GLN A 98 -7.55 -2.22 -30.42
CA GLN A 98 -8.57 -3.15 -30.89
C GLN A 98 -8.06 -4.56 -30.65
N MET A 99 -8.41 -5.13 -29.50
CA MET A 99 -8.50 -6.59 -29.38
C MET A 99 -9.18 -7.09 -30.66
N LYS A 100 -8.55 -8.02 -31.39
CA LYS A 100 -9.11 -8.55 -32.65
C LYS A 100 -10.57 -8.91 -32.41
N LYS A 101 -11.49 -8.12 -32.99
CA LYS A 101 -12.93 -8.33 -32.79
C LYS A 101 -13.23 -9.75 -33.28
N ARG A 102 -13.91 -10.54 -32.46
CA ARG A 102 -14.33 -11.88 -32.86
C ARG A 102 -15.20 -11.75 -34.13
N PRO A 103 -14.96 -12.55 -35.17
CA PRO A 103 -15.77 -12.46 -36.39
C PRO A 103 -17.24 -12.71 -36.05
N THR A 104 -18.12 -11.82 -36.51
CA THR A 104 -19.57 -11.98 -36.37
C THR A 104 -20.08 -13.02 -37.35
N SER A 105 -21.17 -13.70 -37.00
CA SER A 105 -21.83 -14.61 -37.96
C SER A 105 -22.32 -13.85 -39.19
N ALA A 106 -22.48 -14.53 -40.33
CA ALA A 106 -23.04 -13.96 -41.56
C ALA A 106 -24.46 -13.37 -41.39
N VAL A 107 -25.13 -13.71 -40.29
CA VAL A 107 -26.49 -13.27 -39.93
C VAL A 107 -26.44 -12.17 -38.85
N GLY A 108 -25.27 -11.60 -38.56
CA GLY A 108 -25.11 -10.48 -37.64
C GLY A 108 -25.08 -10.84 -36.15
N TYR A 109 -25.27 -12.11 -35.78
CA TYR A 109 -25.16 -12.55 -34.38
C TYR A 109 -23.71 -12.81 -33.95
N LYS A 110 -23.45 -12.74 -32.63
CA LYS A 110 -22.15 -13.03 -31.99
C LYS A 110 -21.64 -14.47 -32.22
N ARG A 111 -22.50 -15.38 -32.68
CA ARG A 111 -22.21 -16.79 -32.98
C ARG A 111 -23.09 -17.29 -34.13
N PRO A 112 -22.67 -18.30 -34.91
CA PRO A 112 -23.52 -18.92 -35.92
C PRO A 112 -24.72 -19.61 -35.26
N ILE A 113 -25.90 -19.45 -35.87
CA ILE A 113 -27.15 -20.08 -35.45
C ILE A 113 -27.77 -20.84 -36.63
N SER A 114 -28.47 -21.94 -36.35
CA SER A 114 -29.16 -22.72 -37.38
C SER A 114 -30.37 -21.98 -37.93
N GLN A 115 -30.80 -22.34 -39.15
CA GLN A 115 -32.02 -21.79 -39.75
C GLN A 115 -33.25 -22.08 -38.88
N TYR A 116 -33.32 -23.29 -38.30
CA TYR A 116 -34.39 -23.67 -37.38
C TYR A 116 -34.45 -22.75 -36.15
N ALA A 117 -33.31 -22.49 -35.50
CA ALA A 117 -33.26 -21.59 -34.34
C ALA A 117 -33.71 -20.16 -34.70
N ARG A 118 -33.40 -19.70 -35.92
CA ARG A 118 -33.83 -18.38 -36.41
C ARG A 118 -35.34 -18.28 -36.57
N VAL A 119 -35.96 -19.29 -37.18
CA VAL A 119 -37.43 -19.36 -37.33
C VAL A 119 -38.10 -19.47 -35.97
N ALA A 120 -37.58 -20.32 -35.08
CA ALA A 120 -38.11 -20.46 -33.73
C ALA A 120 -38.06 -19.16 -32.91
N MET A 121 -36.99 -18.35 -33.05
CA MET A 121 -36.91 -17.02 -32.43
C MET A 121 -37.94 -16.03 -33.00
N ALA A 122 -38.25 -16.10 -34.30
CA ALA A 122 -39.25 -15.22 -34.92
C ALA A 122 -40.69 -15.61 -34.54
N MET A 123 -40.91 -16.91 -34.32
CA MET A 123 -42.23 -17.46 -33.98
C MET A 123 -42.55 -17.45 -32.49
N GLY A 124 -41.57 -17.15 -31.61
CA GLY A 124 -41.83 -17.03 -30.18
C GLY A 124 -40.60 -16.83 -29.30
N SER A 125 -40.85 -16.40 -28.07
CA SER A 125 -39.84 -16.12 -27.05
C SER A 125 -39.33 -17.39 -26.34
N HIS A 126 -38.92 -18.42 -27.09
CA HIS A 126 -38.32 -19.61 -26.46
C HIS A 126 -36.84 -19.34 -26.09
N PRO A 127 -36.45 -19.34 -24.80
CA PRO A 127 -35.08 -19.01 -24.38
C PRO A 127 -34.01 -19.91 -24.99
N ARG A 128 -34.38 -21.16 -25.32
CA ARG A 128 -33.51 -22.18 -25.92
C ARG A 128 -32.85 -21.73 -27.23
N TYR A 129 -33.54 -20.96 -28.06
CA TYR A 129 -33.06 -20.62 -29.41
C TYR A 129 -32.45 -19.23 -29.51
N ARG A 130 -32.29 -18.51 -28.39
CA ARG A 130 -31.74 -17.15 -28.34
C ARG A 130 -30.28 -17.11 -28.79
N ALA A 131 -29.90 -16.08 -29.53
CA ALA A 131 -28.52 -15.88 -29.96
C ALA A 131 -27.57 -15.54 -28.79
N GLU A 132 -28.11 -15.02 -27.68
CA GLU A 132 -27.36 -14.59 -26.51
C GLU A 132 -27.83 -15.33 -25.25
N ASN A 133 -26.94 -15.49 -24.26
CA ASN A 133 -27.25 -16.14 -22.98
C ASN A 133 -27.78 -15.12 -21.96
N ILE A 134 -28.74 -14.31 -22.38
CA ILE A 134 -29.40 -13.33 -21.51
C ILE A 134 -30.90 -13.65 -21.46
N MET A 135 -31.43 -13.73 -20.25
CA MET A 135 -32.86 -13.90 -20.00
C MET A 135 -33.50 -12.52 -20.01
N PHE A 136 -34.44 -12.29 -20.91
CA PHE A 136 -35.30 -11.11 -20.87
C PHE A 136 -36.44 -11.42 -19.92
N LEU A 137 -36.32 -10.94 -18.69
CA LEU A 137 -37.37 -11.01 -17.68
C LEU A 137 -38.24 -9.77 -17.81
N GLU A 138 -39.56 -9.94 -17.74
CA GLU A 138 -40.46 -8.79 -17.55
C GLU A 138 -40.21 -8.23 -16.15
N LEU A 139 -39.92 -6.92 -16.07
CA LEU A 139 -39.76 -6.26 -14.78
C LEU A 139 -41.10 -6.30 -14.04
N ASP A 140 -41.13 -6.90 -12.85
CA ASP A 140 -42.25 -6.67 -11.95
C ASP A 140 -42.17 -5.21 -11.49
N VAL A 141 -43.20 -4.43 -11.81
CA VAL A 141 -43.31 -3.00 -11.48
C VAL A 141 -43.84 -2.78 -10.06
N SER A 142 -43.80 -3.81 -9.22
CA SER A 142 -44.14 -3.71 -7.81
C SER A 142 -43.25 -2.65 -7.14
N PRO A 143 -43.83 -1.68 -6.41
CA PRO A 143 -43.08 -0.64 -5.73
C PRO A 143 -42.00 -1.27 -4.84
N PRO A 144 -40.77 -0.72 -4.82
CA PRO A 144 -39.72 -1.26 -3.98
C PRO A 144 -40.18 -1.30 -2.52
N ALA A 145 -40.08 -2.46 -1.89
CA ALA A 145 -40.26 -2.59 -0.46
C ALA A 145 -39.12 -1.84 0.24
N VAL A 146 -39.34 -0.58 0.56
CA VAL A 146 -38.46 0.22 1.41
C VAL A 146 -38.61 -0.28 2.84
N PHE A 147 -37.62 -1.04 3.30
CA PHE A 147 -37.42 -1.27 4.73
C PHE A 147 -36.56 -0.12 5.25
N GLU A 148 -37.15 0.74 6.08
CA GLU A 148 -36.43 1.78 6.80
C GLU A 148 -35.51 1.09 7.82
N MET A 149 -34.24 0.98 7.48
CA MET A 149 -33.21 0.50 8.40
C MET A 149 -32.79 1.67 9.27
N GLU A 150 -33.48 1.84 10.39
CA GLU A 150 -33.09 2.72 11.49
C GLU A 150 -31.72 2.27 12.02
N PHE A 151 -30.63 2.87 11.50
CA PHE A 151 -29.35 2.81 12.16
C PHE A 151 -29.46 3.70 13.40
N SER A 152 -29.72 3.09 14.55
CA SER A 152 -29.57 3.74 15.85
C SER A 152 -28.18 4.37 15.88
N HIS A 153 -28.16 5.70 15.79
CA HIS A 153 -26.96 6.52 15.79
C HIS A 153 -26.46 6.62 17.23
N ASP A 154 -25.99 5.51 17.79
CA ASP A 154 -25.45 5.49 19.14
C ASP A 154 -24.00 4.97 19.17
N GLN A 155 -23.14 5.95 19.49
CA GLN A 155 -21.75 5.89 19.92
C GLN A 155 -20.69 5.61 18.86
N GLU A 156 -19.96 6.68 18.52
CA GLU A 156 -18.54 6.62 18.12
C GLU A 156 -17.75 5.82 19.16
N GLN A 157 -17.73 4.50 19.01
CA GLN A 157 -16.82 3.65 19.75
C GLN A 157 -15.48 3.62 19.00
N ASP A 158 -14.45 4.17 19.63
CA ASP A 158 -13.07 4.13 19.12
C ASP A 158 -12.71 2.68 18.76
N PRO A 159 -12.35 2.38 17.49
CA PRO A 159 -12.03 1.02 17.05
C PRO A 159 -10.91 0.37 17.87
N ARG A 160 -10.05 1.16 18.55
CA ARG A 160 -9.05 0.65 19.49
C ARG A 160 -9.64 0.10 20.78
N ALA A 161 -10.71 0.71 21.29
CA ALA A 161 -11.37 0.24 22.52
C ALA A 161 -12.02 -1.13 22.30
N LEU A 162 -12.66 -1.33 21.15
CA LEU A 162 -13.23 -2.62 20.75
C LEU A 162 -12.18 -3.72 20.58
N HIS A 163 -11.00 -3.36 20.07
CA HIS A 163 -9.89 -4.31 19.93
C HIS A 163 -9.34 -4.73 21.30
N MET A 164 -9.16 -3.77 22.22
CA MET A 164 -8.74 -4.03 23.60
C MET A 164 -9.75 -4.89 24.37
N GLU A 165 -11.05 -4.61 24.26
CA GLU A 165 -12.07 -5.41 24.91
C GLU A 165 -12.07 -6.86 24.37
N ARG A 166 -11.89 -7.02 23.06
CA ARG A 166 -11.83 -8.34 22.43
C ARG A 166 -10.61 -9.14 22.88
N LEU A 167 -9.46 -8.50 23.08
CA LEU A 167 -8.25 -9.11 23.64
C LEU A 167 -8.44 -9.51 25.11
N MET A 168 -9.00 -8.63 25.94
CA MET A 168 -9.28 -8.91 27.35
C MET A 168 -10.25 -10.08 27.53
N ARG A 169 -11.26 -10.19 26.66
CA ARG A 169 -12.17 -11.35 26.66
C ARG A 169 -11.45 -12.64 26.27
N LEU A 170 -10.46 -12.60 25.37
CA LEU A 170 -9.69 -13.79 25.00
C LEU A 170 -8.76 -14.26 26.13
N ASP A 171 -8.16 -13.34 26.88
CA ASP A 171 -7.30 -13.68 28.03
C ASP A 171 -8.08 -14.34 29.17
N SER A 172 -9.36 -13.98 29.35
CA SER A 172 -10.23 -14.61 30.35
C SER A 172 -10.51 -16.10 30.09
N PHE A 173 -10.31 -16.59 28.86
CA PHE A 173 -10.42 -18.02 28.52
C PHE A 173 -9.12 -18.81 28.75
N LEU A 174 -7.98 -18.13 28.96
CA LEU A 174 -6.68 -18.78 29.19
C LEU A 174 -6.33 -18.95 30.67
N GLU A 175 -7.03 -18.29 31.60
CA GLU A 175 -6.90 -18.56 33.03
C GLU A 175 -7.51 -19.92 33.40
N ARG A 176 -6.67 -20.96 33.37
CA ARG A 176 -6.97 -22.27 33.95
C ARG A 176 -7.03 -22.14 35.48
N PRO A 177 -8.08 -22.65 36.17
CA PRO A 177 -8.05 -22.70 37.62
C PRO A 177 -6.96 -23.68 38.11
N SER A 178 -6.11 -23.19 39.00
CA SER A 178 -5.04 -23.93 39.66
C SER A 178 -5.56 -25.04 40.57
N THR A 179 -5.07 -26.25 40.33
CA THR A 179 -4.82 -27.36 41.28
C THR A 179 -5.97 -27.80 42.21
N SER A 180 -6.52 -29.00 41.97
CA SER A 180 -7.22 -29.79 42.99
C SER A 180 -6.43 -31.05 43.33
N LYS A 181 -6.13 -31.20 44.63
CA LYS A 181 -5.34 -32.25 45.28
C LYS A 181 -5.90 -33.67 45.03
N VAL A 182 -5.02 -34.63 44.72
CA VAL A 182 -5.34 -36.05 44.62
C VAL A 182 -5.39 -36.68 46.02
N ARG A 183 -6.53 -37.30 46.35
CA ARG A 183 -6.77 -38.03 47.59
C ARG A 183 -6.49 -39.52 47.36
N LYS A 184 -5.52 -40.07 48.09
CA LYS A 184 -5.19 -41.52 48.12
C LYS A 184 -6.39 -42.32 48.63
N SER A 185 -6.75 -43.39 47.93
CA SER A 185 -7.63 -44.45 48.45
C SER A 185 -6.79 -45.65 48.87
N ARG A 186 -7.28 -46.28 49.93
CA ARG A 186 -6.79 -47.47 50.63
C ARG A 186 -6.90 -48.73 49.77
#